data_AF-X1DIZ9-F1
#
_entry.id   AF-X1DIZ9-F1
#
_cell.length_a   1.000
_cell.length_b   1.000
_cell.length_c   1.000
_cell.angle_alpha   90.00
_cell.angle_beta   90.00
_cell.angle_gamma   90.00
#
_symmetry.space_group_name_H-M   'P 1'
#
loop_
_entity.id
_entity.type
_entity.pdbx_description
1 polymer ?
#
loop_
_entity_poly.entity_id
_entity_poly.type
_entity_poly.pdbx_seq_one_letter_code
_entity_poly.pdbx_strand_id
1 'polypeptide(L)'
;MEYSFNERDVFLDIVNFKPSKRTLKWEFGYLSLTAPRWYREGLPRKDNKTPTPEILKIIGQSFPVPFNYGNEFDLRERDDVSTYFKMDEGIMGIPVKYWMYPLFEKKILYEDNKYLEFIDAHGV
;
A
#
# COMPACT_ATOMS: atom_id res chain seq x y z
N MET A 1 12.92 4.56 33.30
CA MET A 1 11.98 5.48 32.64
C MET A 1 11.79 4.92 31.23
N GLU A 2 10.80 4.04 31.06
CA GLU A 2 10.47 3.44 29.76
C GLU A 2 9.68 4.47 28.95
N TYR A 3 10.34 5.06 27.97
CA TYR A 3 9.65 5.76 26.90
C TYR A 3 9.07 4.69 25.97
N SER A 4 7.75 4.60 25.87
CA SER A 4 7.13 3.94 24.72
C SER A 4 7.39 4.82 23.49
N PHE A 5 8.49 4.58 22.80
CA PHE A 5 8.79 5.28 21.56
C PHE A 5 7.87 4.73 20.48
N ASN A 6 6.84 5.49 20.12
CA ASN A 6 6.06 5.16 18.94
C ASN A 6 6.82 5.60 17.68
N GLU A 7 6.43 5.04 16.54
CA GLU A 7 6.98 5.27 15.22
C GLU A 7 6.97 6.76 14.83
N ARG A 8 6.01 7.51 15.35
CA ARG A 8 5.88 8.96 15.11
C ARG A 8 7.06 9.73 15.69
N ASP A 9 7.55 9.38 16.88
CA ASP A 9 8.69 10.08 17.48
C ASP A 9 9.98 9.82 16.68
N VAL A 10 10.19 8.56 16.26
CA VAL A 10 11.31 8.19 15.38
C VAL A 10 11.24 8.94 14.05
N PHE A 11 10.05 9.04 13.45
CA PHE A 11 9.82 9.83 12.24
C PHE A 11 10.17 11.30 12.45
N LEU A 12 9.68 11.91 13.53
CA LEU A 12 9.92 13.32 13.84
C LEU A 12 11.40 13.61 14.09
N ASP A 13 12.14 12.70 14.72
CA ASP A 13 13.59 12.85 14.89
C ASP A 13 14.30 12.84 13.53
N ILE A 14 13.95 11.90 12.64
CA ILE A 14 14.56 11.79 11.30
C ILE A 14 14.31 13.04 10.47
N VAL A 15 13.05 13.51 10.35
CA VAL A 15 12.72 14.67 9.48
C VAL A 15 13.22 16.00 10.03
N ASN A 16 13.52 16.08 11.33
CA ASN A 16 14.13 17.25 11.95
C ASN A 16 15.66 17.12 12.10
N PHE A 17 16.28 16.12 11.46
CA PHE A 17 17.72 15.88 11.51
C PHE A 17 18.29 15.75 12.93
N LYS A 18 17.50 15.21 13.85
CA LYS A 18 17.93 14.88 15.22
C LYS A 18 18.54 13.48 15.25
N PRO A 19 19.50 13.21 16.15
CA PRO A 19 19.95 11.85 16.40
C PRO A 19 18.78 10.95 16.77
N SER A 20 18.51 9.94 15.95
CA SER A 20 17.50 8.93 16.23
C SER A 20 18.15 7.65 16.73
N LYS A 21 17.50 6.95 17.67
CA LYS A 21 18.02 5.70 18.25
C LYS A 21 17.99 4.53 17.27
N ARG A 22 17.14 4.59 16.25
CA ARG A 22 16.95 3.56 15.22
C ARG A 22 16.40 4.17 13.94
N THR A 23 16.44 3.42 12.84
CA THR A 23 15.69 3.77 11.63
C THR A 23 14.24 3.27 11.73
N LEU A 24 13.36 3.88 10.92
CA LEU A 24 12.05 3.31 10.61
C LEU A 24 12.24 2.08 9.71
N LYS A 25 11.50 1.02 10.01
CA LYS A 25 11.46 -0.24 9.27
C LYS A 25 10.15 -0.33 8.53
N TRP A 26 10.08 0.30 7.36
CA TRP A 26 8.93 0.24 6.48
C TRP A 26 9.36 -0.03 5.05
N GLU A 27 8.45 -0.61 4.27
CA GLU A 27 8.58 -0.71 2.84
C GLU A 27 7.36 -0.15 2.14
N PHE A 28 7.59 0.40 0.95
CA PHE A 28 6.54 0.94 0.09
C PHE A 28 5.69 -0.18 -0.51
N GLY A 29 6.35 -1.30 -0.79
CA GLY A 29 5.72 -2.51 -1.27
C GLY A 29 6.76 -3.55 -1.69
N TYR A 30 6.27 -4.75 -1.94
CA TYR A 30 7.09 -5.89 -2.32
C TYR A 30 6.74 -6.32 -3.73
N LEU A 31 7.73 -6.83 -4.45
CA LEU A 31 7.49 -7.37 -5.79
C LEU A 31 6.63 -8.63 -5.68
N SER A 32 5.46 -8.61 -6.34
CA SER A 32 4.51 -9.73 -6.36
C SER A 32 5.12 -11.00 -6.94
N LEU A 33 6.10 -10.88 -7.84
CA LEU A 33 6.85 -12.02 -8.40
C LEU A 33 7.81 -12.68 -7.39
N THR A 34 8.22 -11.96 -6.34
CA THR A 34 9.15 -12.47 -5.33
C THR A 34 8.42 -13.19 -4.20
N ALA A 35 7.21 -12.75 -3.85
CA ALA A 35 6.45 -13.32 -2.75
C ALA A 35 6.22 -14.84 -2.84
N PRO A 36 5.88 -15.44 -4.02
CA PRO A 36 5.76 -16.89 -4.16
C PRO A 36 7.02 -17.66 -3.73
N ARG A 37 8.21 -17.08 -3.96
CA ARG A 37 9.46 -17.68 -3.53
C ARG A 37 9.60 -17.60 -2.00
N TRP A 38 9.34 -16.45 -1.39
CA TRP A 38 9.42 -16.29 0.07
C TRP A 38 8.47 -17.23 0.81
N TYR A 39 7.24 -17.42 0.31
CA TYR A 39 6.31 -18.38 0.90
C TYR A 39 6.83 -19.83 0.82
N ARG A 40 7.48 -20.22 -0.28
CA ARG A 40 8.14 -21.54 -0.40
C ARG A 40 9.35 -21.67 0.53
N GLU A 41 10.01 -20.57 0.86
CA GLU A 41 11.16 -20.53 1.77
C GLU A 41 10.77 -20.46 3.26
N GLY A 42 9.47 -20.39 3.58
CA GLY A 42 8.96 -20.46 4.95
C GLY A 42 8.38 -19.15 5.50
N LEU A 43 8.18 -18.12 4.66
CA LEU A 43 7.38 -16.96 5.05
C LEU A 43 5.93 -17.42 5.32
N PRO A 44 5.36 -17.15 6.51
CA PRO A 44 3.96 -17.42 6.78
C PRO A 44 3.06 -16.62 5.84
N ARG A 45 1.98 -17.25 5.40
CA ARG A 45 0.93 -16.62 4.60
C ARG A 45 -0.38 -16.73 5.35
N LYS A 46 -0.92 -15.60 5.81
CA LYS A 46 -2.13 -15.60 6.64
C LYS A 46 -3.41 -15.52 5.81
N ASP A 47 -3.35 -15.03 4.57
CA ASP A 47 -4.49 -14.98 3.67
C ASP A 47 -4.36 -15.91 2.45
N ASN A 48 -5.45 -16.61 2.12
CA ASN A 48 -5.56 -17.34 0.84
C ASN A 48 -5.77 -16.38 -0.35
N LYS A 49 -5.64 -15.07 -0.15
CA LYS A 49 -5.74 -14.08 -1.23
C LYS A 49 -4.45 -14.17 -2.02
N THR A 50 -4.48 -14.89 -3.14
CA THR A 50 -3.34 -14.91 -4.06
C THR A 50 -3.27 -13.53 -4.69
N PRO A 51 -2.15 -12.80 -4.58
CA PRO A 51 -1.97 -11.60 -5.38
C PRO A 51 -2.22 -12.00 -6.83
N THR A 52 -3.28 -11.49 -7.43
CA THR A 52 -3.62 -11.80 -8.80
C THR A 52 -2.41 -11.45 -9.66
N PRO A 53 -1.98 -12.32 -10.59
CA PRO A 53 -0.74 -12.13 -11.35
C PRO A 53 -0.66 -10.83 -12.15
N GLU A 54 -1.78 -10.11 -12.31
CA GLU A 54 -1.89 -9.00 -13.25
C GLU A 54 -1.51 -7.62 -12.71
N ILE A 55 -1.38 -7.40 -11.39
CA ILE A 55 -1.06 -6.05 -10.90
C ILE A 55 0.12 -6.08 -9.92
N LEU A 56 1.23 -5.55 -10.43
CA LEU A 56 2.52 -5.41 -9.77
C LEU A 56 2.38 -4.67 -8.43
N LYS A 57 2.88 -5.33 -7.37
CA LYS A 57 3.21 -4.85 -6.02
C LYS A 57 2.21 -5.25 -4.94
N ILE A 58 2.72 -5.95 -3.94
CA ILE A 58 2.12 -6.09 -2.62
C ILE A 58 2.36 -4.77 -1.89
N ILE A 59 1.33 -4.10 -1.37
CA ILE A 59 1.46 -2.76 -0.80
C ILE A 59 1.99 -2.85 0.63
N GLY A 60 3.08 -2.14 0.92
CA GLY A 60 3.75 -2.14 2.22
C GLY A 60 3.30 -0.99 3.14
N GLN A 61 3.86 -0.96 4.34
CA GLN A 61 3.42 -0.10 5.44
C GLN A 61 3.70 1.40 5.23
N SER A 62 4.68 1.79 4.41
CA SER A 62 4.97 3.21 4.15
C SER A 62 4.12 3.84 3.04
N PHE A 63 3.26 3.07 2.36
CA PHE A 63 2.47 3.60 1.26
C PHE A 63 1.44 4.63 1.77
N PRO A 64 1.58 5.92 1.42
CA PRO A 64 0.89 7.00 2.14
C PRO A 64 -0.55 7.22 1.66
N VAL A 65 -1.07 6.38 0.76
CA VAL A 65 -2.40 6.55 0.20
C VAL A 65 -3.27 5.30 0.44
N PRO A 66 -4.53 5.46 0.90
CA PRO A 66 -5.44 4.34 1.00
C PRO A 66 -5.83 3.91 -0.42
N PHE A 67 -5.38 2.74 -0.88
CA PHE A 67 -5.96 2.19 -2.09
C PHE A 67 -7.41 1.81 -1.80
N ASN A 68 -8.29 2.25 -2.67
CA ASN A 68 -9.71 1.95 -2.58
C ASN A 68 -10.11 1.24 -3.88
N TYR A 69 -9.99 -0.09 -3.92
CA TYR A 69 -10.67 -0.89 -4.95
C TYR A 69 -12.10 -1.15 -4.46
N GLY A 70 -13.00 -0.18 -4.64
CA GLY A 70 -14.41 -0.30 -4.25
C GLY A 70 -14.74 0.30 -2.88
N ASN A 71 -15.39 -0.50 -2.02
CA ASN A 71 -15.83 -0.12 -0.66
C ASN A 71 -14.99 -0.79 0.46
N GLU A 72 -13.93 -1.53 0.10
CA GLU A 72 -13.08 -2.22 1.07
C GLU A 72 -11.80 -1.41 1.32
N PHE A 73 -11.70 -0.88 2.54
CA PHE A 73 -10.52 -0.16 3.03
C PHE A 73 -9.47 -1.15 3.56
N ASP A 74 -8.98 -2.08 2.75
CA ASP A 74 -7.70 -2.72 3.08
C ASP A 74 -7.05 -3.38 1.87
N LEU A 75 -5.88 -2.87 1.49
CA LEU A 75 -5.02 -3.47 0.49
C LEU A 75 -3.57 -3.53 0.97
N ARG A 76 -3.31 -3.24 2.25
CA ARG A 76 -1.97 -3.36 2.80
C ARG A 76 -1.71 -4.82 3.10
N GLU A 77 -0.51 -5.26 2.81
CA GLU A 77 -0.01 -6.50 3.37
C GLU A 77 0.21 -6.27 4.85
N ARG A 78 -0.83 -6.59 5.62
CA ARG A 78 -0.74 -6.81 7.05
C ARG A 78 -0.80 -8.31 7.24
N ASP A 79 0.14 -8.81 8.03
CA ASP A 79 0.21 -10.21 8.50
C ASP A 79 1.06 -11.23 7.73
N ASP A 80 1.85 -10.83 6.73
CA ASP A 80 2.85 -11.67 6.07
C ASP A 80 4.27 -11.10 6.28
N VAL A 81 4.82 -10.39 5.28
CA VAL A 81 6.19 -9.86 5.24
C VAL A 81 6.40 -8.86 6.37
N SER A 82 5.52 -7.86 6.55
CA SER A 82 5.72 -6.83 7.56
C SER A 82 5.71 -7.41 8.97
N THR A 83 4.82 -8.37 9.24
CA THR A 83 4.69 -9.01 10.56
C THR A 83 5.84 -9.96 10.82
N TYR A 84 6.25 -10.76 9.83
CA TYR A 84 7.36 -11.70 9.95
C TYR A 84 8.68 -10.98 10.28
N PHE A 85 8.96 -9.88 9.58
CA PHE A 85 10.19 -9.09 9.79
C PHE A 85 10.08 -8.06 10.92
N LYS A 86 8.94 -7.99 11.64
CA LYS A 86 8.68 -7.02 12.71
C LYS A 86 8.93 -5.59 12.24
N MET A 87 8.37 -5.26 11.08
CA MET A 87 8.34 -3.91 10.54
C MET A 87 7.43 -3.04 11.41
N ASP A 88 7.68 -1.74 11.37
CA ASP A 88 6.91 -0.74 12.08
C ASP A 88 5.49 -0.61 11.45
N GLU A 89 4.48 -0.12 12.17
CA GLU A 89 3.06 -0.16 11.72
C GLU A 89 2.70 0.69 10.49
N GLY A 90 3.55 1.66 10.14
CA GLY A 90 3.42 2.43 8.91
C GLY A 90 2.72 3.76 9.09
N ILE A 91 2.51 4.42 7.96
CA ILE A 91 1.69 5.63 7.87
C ILE A 91 0.28 5.17 7.57
N MET A 92 -0.72 5.41 8.43
CA MET A 92 -2.12 5.13 8.08
C MET A 92 -2.70 6.27 7.23
N GLY A 93 -3.13 5.96 6.01
CA GLY A 93 -3.91 6.89 5.20
C GLY A 93 -5.31 7.03 5.78
N ILE A 94 -5.80 8.27 5.95
CA ILE A 94 -7.19 8.48 6.36
C ILE A 94 -8.09 8.10 5.17
N PRO A 95 -9.06 7.18 5.36
CA PRO A 95 -9.95 6.69 4.30
C PRO A 95 -11.01 7.73 3.92
N VAL A 96 -10.58 8.89 3.46
CA VAL A 96 -11.45 9.88 2.82
C VAL A 96 -11.61 9.53 1.34
N LYS A 97 -12.66 10.02 0.69
CA LYS A 97 -12.72 10.04 -0.79
C LYS A 97 -11.75 11.12 -1.28
N TYR A 98 -10.45 10.82 -1.29
CA TYR A 98 -9.42 11.71 -1.80
C TYR A 98 -9.24 11.46 -3.30
N TRP A 99 -9.15 12.54 -4.07
CA TRP A 99 -8.92 12.69 -5.53
C TRP A 99 -9.99 13.57 -6.17
N MET A 100 -11.08 13.01 -6.67
CA MET A 100 -12.13 13.75 -7.37
C MET A 100 -13.49 13.35 -6.80
N TYR A 101 -14.25 14.34 -6.32
CA TYR A 101 -15.59 14.13 -5.81
C TYR A 101 -16.55 15.24 -6.29
N PRO A 102 -17.66 14.90 -6.96
CA PRO A 102 -18.01 13.55 -7.42
C PRO A 102 -17.02 13.02 -8.47
N LEU A 103 -16.96 11.70 -8.63
CA LEU A 103 -16.23 11.09 -9.76
C LEU A 103 -16.94 11.44 -11.07
N PHE A 104 -16.20 11.49 -12.16
CA PHE A 104 -16.81 11.61 -13.49
C PHE A 104 -17.60 10.34 -13.83
N GLU A 105 -18.70 10.51 -14.56
CA GLU A 105 -19.42 9.37 -15.12
C GLU A 105 -18.56 8.74 -16.22
N LYS A 106 -18.30 7.44 -16.10
CA LYS A 106 -17.54 6.71 -17.11
C LYS A 106 -18.31 6.72 -18.43
N LYS A 107 -17.67 7.22 -19.49
CA LYS A 107 -18.32 7.36 -20.80
C LYS A 107 -17.39 6.92 -21.91
N ILE A 108 -17.85 6.01 -22.76
CA ILE A 108 -17.15 5.66 -24.01
C ILE A 108 -17.39 6.80 -25.00
N LEU A 109 -16.31 7.37 -25.53
CA LEU A 109 -16.33 8.41 -26.55
C LEU A 109 -16.19 7.82 -27.95
N TYR A 110 -15.34 6.80 -28.09
CA TYR A 110 -15.08 6.09 -29.33
C TYR A 110 -14.62 4.66 -29.05
N GLU A 111 -15.05 3.71 -29.87
CA GLU A 111 -14.60 2.32 -29.80
C GLU A 111 -14.57 1.71 -31.21
N ASP A 112 -13.45 1.11 -31.58
CA ASP A 112 -13.32 0.25 -32.75
C ASP A 112 -12.49 -1.02 -32.41
N ASN A 113 -12.12 -1.81 -33.43
CA ASN A 113 -11.38 -3.06 -33.24
C ASN A 113 -9.95 -2.87 -32.70
N LYS A 114 -9.45 -1.63 -32.62
CA LYS A 114 -8.05 -1.30 -32.29
C LYS A 114 -7.91 -0.25 -31.19
N TYR A 115 -8.88 0.65 -31.04
CA TYR A 115 -8.82 1.81 -30.18
C TYR A 115 -10.08 1.93 -29.33
N LEU A 116 -9.86 2.41 -28.09
CA LEU A 116 -10.90 2.77 -27.16
C LEU A 116 -10.54 4.15 -26.59
N GLU A 117 -11.44 5.12 -26.76
CA GLU A 117 -11.37 6.42 -26.12
C GLU A 117 -12.54 6.51 -25.14
N PHE A 118 -12.25 6.80 -23.88
CA PHE A 118 -13.26 6.89 -22.84
C PHE A 118 -12.86 7.91 -21.80
N ILE A 119 -13.85 8.53 -21.18
CA ILE A 119 -13.68 9.31 -19.96
C ILE A 119 -13.75 8.33 -18.81
N ASP A 120 -12.69 8.27 -18.01
CA ASP A 120 -12.65 7.46 -16.80
C ASP A 120 -13.21 8.21 -15.57
N ALA A 121 -13.16 7.57 -14.39
CA ALA A 121 -13.65 8.17 -13.15
C ALA A 121 -12.87 9.43 -12.70
N HIS A 122 -11.70 9.66 -13.29
CA HIS A 122 -10.80 10.79 -13.07
C HIS A 122 -10.89 11.85 -14.17
N GLY A 123 -11.75 11.68 -15.17
CA GLY A 123 -12.01 12.68 -16.20
C GLY A 123 -10.96 12.76 -17.31
N VAL A 124 -10.09 11.75 -17.42
CA VAL A 124 -9.10 11.59 -18.51
C VAL A 124 -9.67 10.68 -19.58
#